data_AF-A0A399EUS0-F1
#
_entry.id   AF-A0A399EUS0-F1
#
_cell.length_a   1.000
_cell.length_b   1.000
_cell.length_c   1.000
_cell.angle_alpha   90.00
_cell.angle_beta   90.00
_cell.angle_gamma   90.00
#
_symmetry.space_group_name_H-M   'P 1'
#
loop_
_entity.id
_entity.type
_entity.pdbx_description
1 polymer ?
#
loop_
_entity_poly.entity_id
_entity_poly.type
_entity_poly.pdbx_seq_one_letter_code
_entity_poly.pdbx_strand_id
1 'polypeptide(L)'
;MASNAVIDQVLALSQEGKTPTEIARETGMPFRQVRSLLSKAGQIVSSEAQAEAPDASTSPSKRAPQELPEALLAEIESRYQQGETAINIATSLELNYQRVLRALREKGLLRQERRGRRGKGSEQPTAAEPSQALTAEVLQLAQQGMSPVQIARSTGLKIRQINTILQRSARVPVAPAPSRPQRVPRHGATSWLRVPQPEELPEQVQTLFGKFVEKTGFVPNVIHNFALLPEHLLRWFGYYDYLMRSEGHLSRREREMIAVVVSSHNQCEYCLASHSAYLRDLTGDPVLPDVLIANYRRAEISPRERALLDFALKITTDSPRMEETDLEPLRSVGLSDEAIFEAAQVAAMFNFTNRLANALGWKPNAEYYAMHRAYE
;
A
#
# COMPACT_ATOMS: atom_id res chain seq x y z
N MET A 1 31.17 12.72 -6.19
CA MET A 1 31.18 14.19 -6.03
C MET A 1 31.27 14.81 -7.42
N ALA A 2 30.53 15.89 -7.72
CA ALA A 2 30.65 16.57 -9.01
C ALA A 2 32.05 17.23 -9.12
N SER A 3 32.64 17.28 -10.30
CA SER A 3 33.93 17.96 -10.51
C SER A 3 33.75 19.48 -10.35
N ASN A 4 34.82 20.20 -9.97
CA ASN A 4 34.79 21.65 -9.81
C ASN A 4 34.26 22.37 -11.07
N ALA A 5 34.60 21.88 -12.26
CA ALA A 5 34.10 22.41 -13.53
C ALA A 5 32.56 22.35 -13.66
N VAL A 6 31.93 21.31 -13.10
CA VAL A 6 30.47 21.15 -13.14
C VAL A 6 29.78 22.07 -12.12
N ILE A 7 30.43 22.36 -10.99
CA ILE A 7 29.93 23.34 -10.00
C ILE A 7 29.96 24.75 -10.60
N ASP A 8 31.07 25.12 -11.24
CA ASP A 8 31.22 26.43 -11.89
C ASP A 8 30.18 26.63 -13.00
N GLN A 9 29.89 25.59 -13.78
CA GLN A 9 28.86 25.61 -14.81
C GLN A 9 27.45 25.83 -14.22
N VAL A 10 27.11 25.16 -13.11
CA VAL A 10 25.81 25.34 -12.42
C VAL A 10 25.64 26.78 -11.91
N LEU A 11 26.70 27.38 -11.37
CA LEU A 11 26.66 28.75 -10.84
C LEU A 11 26.56 29.80 -11.97
N ALA A 12 27.25 29.58 -13.09
CA ALA A 12 27.17 30.46 -14.25
C ALA A 12 25.75 30.48 -14.85
N LEU A 13 25.14 29.32 -15.05
CA LEU A 13 23.77 29.21 -15.59
C LEU A 13 22.71 29.86 -14.68
N SER A 14 22.94 29.82 -13.37
CA SER A 14 22.09 30.51 -12.39
C SER A 14 22.26 32.03 -12.44
N GLN A 15 23.48 32.54 -12.67
CA GLN A 15 23.73 33.97 -12.90
C GLN A 15 23.10 34.47 -14.22
N GLU A 16 22.93 33.59 -15.21
CA GLU A 16 22.16 33.86 -16.44
C GLU A 16 20.62 33.88 -16.20
N GLY A 17 20.15 33.66 -14.96
CA GLY A 17 18.74 33.70 -14.59
C GLY A 17 17.97 32.40 -14.86
N LYS A 18 18.65 31.30 -15.20
CA LYS A 18 17.99 30.00 -15.43
C LYS A 18 17.52 29.39 -14.11
N THR A 19 16.34 28.78 -14.14
CA THR A 19 15.77 28.08 -12.99
C THR A 19 16.54 26.79 -12.68
N PRO A 20 16.49 26.26 -11.43
CA PRO A 20 17.16 25.01 -11.09
C PRO A 20 16.75 23.81 -11.96
N THR A 21 15.53 23.81 -12.50
CA THR A 21 15.01 22.80 -13.43
C THR A 21 15.67 22.91 -14.82
N GLU A 22 15.85 24.12 -15.33
CA GLU A 22 16.52 24.37 -16.61
C GLU A 22 18.01 24.00 -16.52
N ILE A 23 18.66 24.36 -15.41
CA ILE A 23 20.06 24.01 -15.13
C ILE A 23 20.24 22.49 -15.04
N ALA A 24 19.32 21.78 -14.37
CA ALA A 24 19.35 20.31 -14.29
C ALA A 24 19.20 19.65 -15.66
N ARG A 25 18.35 20.19 -16.54
CA ARG A 25 18.18 19.70 -17.91
C ARG A 25 19.42 19.94 -18.77
N GLU A 26 20.07 21.08 -18.61
CA GLU A 26 21.21 21.49 -19.44
C GLU A 26 22.53 20.85 -19.01
N THR A 27 22.74 20.67 -17.70
CA THR A 27 23.94 20.02 -17.15
C THR A 27 23.82 18.50 -17.05
N GLY A 28 22.61 17.95 -17.22
CA GLY A 28 22.31 16.53 -16.98
C GLY A 28 22.37 16.11 -15.50
N MET A 29 22.52 17.07 -14.58
CA MET A 29 22.61 16.79 -13.15
C MET A 29 21.23 16.51 -12.53
N PRO A 30 21.14 15.62 -11.52
CA PRO A 30 19.91 15.46 -10.76
C PRO A 30 19.47 16.78 -10.12
N PHE A 31 18.19 17.13 -10.26
CA PHE A 31 17.61 18.38 -9.74
C PHE A 31 17.94 18.65 -8.26
N ARG A 32 17.89 17.62 -7.41
CA ARG A 32 18.23 17.75 -5.98
C ARG A 32 19.68 18.20 -5.75
N GLN A 33 20.59 17.78 -6.62
CA GLN A 33 22.01 18.14 -6.53
C GLN A 33 22.24 19.58 -7.01
N VAL A 34 21.58 20.01 -8.08
CA VAL A 34 21.58 21.41 -8.53
C VAL A 34 21.03 22.32 -7.43
N ARG A 35 19.87 21.97 -6.84
CA ARG A 35 19.27 22.75 -5.75
C ARG A 35 20.18 22.83 -4.52
N SER A 36 20.87 21.75 -4.17
CA SER A 36 21.84 21.75 -3.06
C SER A 36 23.04 22.67 -3.33
N LEU A 37 23.58 22.66 -4.56
CA LEU A 37 24.70 23.54 -4.95
C LEU A 37 24.31 25.01 -4.94
N LEU A 38 23.16 25.36 -5.52
CA LEU A 38 22.65 26.74 -5.55
C LEU A 38 22.32 27.26 -4.15
N SER A 39 21.78 26.41 -3.27
CA SER A 39 21.51 26.77 -1.87
C SER A 39 22.80 27.00 -1.09
N LYS A 40 23.82 26.16 -1.27
CA LYS A 40 25.15 26.35 -0.65
C LYS A 40 25.85 27.61 -1.15
N ALA A 41 25.62 28.01 -2.40
CA ALA A 41 26.14 29.24 -2.98
C ALA A 41 25.29 30.48 -2.68
N GLY A 42 24.21 30.35 -1.90
CA GLY A 42 23.32 31.46 -1.53
C GLY A 42 22.51 32.05 -2.68
N GLN A 43 22.44 31.36 -3.84
CA GLN A 43 21.71 31.83 -5.02
C GLN A 43 20.22 31.46 -5.00
N ILE A 44 19.82 30.59 -4.08
CA ILE A 44 18.42 30.33 -3.74
C ILE A 44 18.27 30.27 -2.23
N VAL A 45 17.18 30.85 -1.72
CA VAL A 45 16.88 30.86 -0.28
C VAL A 45 16.43 29.44 0.12
N SER A 46 17.10 28.82 1.09
CA SER A 46 16.60 27.60 1.73
C SER A 46 15.28 27.94 2.43
N SER A 47 14.25 27.13 2.24
CA SER A 47 12.90 27.34 2.78
C SER A 47 12.81 27.18 4.32
N GLU A 48 13.89 27.40 5.05
CA GLU A 48 13.99 27.26 6.50
C GLU A 48 14.35 28.56 7.23
N ALA A 49 14.56 29.67 6.52
CA ALA A 49 14.89 30.96 7.13
C ALA A 49 13.89 32.06 6.74
N GLN A 50 12.70 32.04 7.37
CA GLN A 50 11.88 33.24 7.63
C GLN A 50 10.79 32.89 8.66
N ALA A 51 11.17 32.95 9.93
CA ALA A 51 10.25 33.11 11.05
C ALA A 51 10.91 34.06 12.05
N GLU A 52 10.80 35.36 11.79
CA GLU A 52 10.94 36.36 12.84
C GLU A 52 9.75 36.21 13.81
N ALA A 53 10.05 36.25 15.10
CA ALA A 53 9.14 35.95 16.19
C ALA A 53 8.03 37.00 16.35
N PRO A 54 6.77 36.57 16.63
CA PRO A 54 5.84 37.41 17.34
C PRO A 54 5.44 36.82 18.70
N ASP A 55 5.60 37.68 19.70
CA ASP A 55 4.91 37.85 20.97
C ASP A 55 4.00 36.72 21.52
N ALA A 56 4.30 36.33 22.76
CA ALA A 56 3.65 35.28 23.52
C ALA A 56 2.35 35.78 24.17
N SER A 57 1.24 35.84 23.44
CA SER A 57 -0.09 35.94 24.07
C SER A 57 -1.30 35.61 23.18
N THR A 58 -1.28 34.57 22.34
CA THR A 58 -2.54 34.02 21.79
C THR A 58 -2.50 32.51 21.63
N SER A 59 -3.51 31.83 22.18
CA SER A 59 -3.76 30.39 22.02
C SER A 59 -4.00 30.05 20.53
N PRO A 60 -3.51 28.93 19.98
CA PRO A 60 -3.63 28.64 18.56
C PRO A 60 -5.08 28.28 18.19
N SER A 61 -5.81 29.29 17.74
CA SER A 61 -7.05 29.11 16.98
C SER A 61 -6.76 28.29 15.72
N LYS A 62 -7.58 27.27 15.47
CA LYS A 62 -7.59 26.45 14.25
C LYS A 62 -7.60 27.36 13.01
N ARG A 63 -6.45 27.54 12.34
CA ARG A 63 -6.41 28.18 11.02
C ARG A 63 -7.23 27.32 10.05
N ALA A 64 -8.29 27.90 9.50
CA ALA A 64 -9.06 27.30 8.42
C ALA A 64 -8.13 26.98 7.22
N PRO A 65 -8.36 25.89 6.48
CA PRO A 65 -7.56 25.58 5.30
C PRO A 65 -7.71 26.70 4.26
N GLN A 66 -6.60 27.33 3.90
CA GLN A 66 -6.53 28.38 2.88
C GLN A 66 -7.08 27.82 1.54
N GLU A 67 -8.09 28.48 0.97
CA GLU A 67 -8.67 28.10 -0.32
C GLU A 67 -7.64 28.27 -1.46
N LEU A 68 -7.76 27.47 -2.52
CA LEU A 68 -6.87 27.60 -3.69
C LEU A 68 -7.20 28.90 -4.44
N PRO A 69 -6.21 29.63 -4.97
CA PRO A 69 -6.47 30.80 -5.83
C PRO A 69 -7.36 30.45 -7.03
N GLU A 70 -8.25 31.36 -7.44
CA GLU A 70 -9.18 31.13 -8.55
C GLU A 70 -8.49 30.76 -9.87
N ALA A 71 -7.35 31.38 -10.17
CA ALA A 71 -6.56 31.06 -11.36
C ALA A 71 -6.14 29.59 -11.39
N LEU A 72 -5.76 29.05 -10.24
CA LEU A 72 -5.33 27.66 -10.11
C LEU A 72 -6.51 26.69 -10.16
N LEU A 73 -7.67 27.09 -9.63
CA LEU A 73 -8.92 26.34 -9.78
C LEU A 73 -9.34 26.24 -11.26
N ALA A 74 -9.22 27.34 -12.02
CA ALA A 74 -9.51 27.37 -13.45
C ALA A 74 -8.53 26.49 -14.25
N GLU A 75 -7.26 26.48 -13.88
CA GLU A 75 -6.25 25.62 -14.52
C GLU A 75 -6.49 24.13 -14.24
N ILE A 76 -6.80 23.77 -12.99
CA ILE A 76 -7.20 22.40 -12.61
C ILE A 76 -8.40 21.93 -13.44
N GLU A 77 -9.43 22.78 -13.55
CA GLU A 77 -10.64 22.51 -14.33
C GLU A 77 -10.32 22.32 -15.82
N SER A 78 -9.57 23.24 -16.43
CA SER A 78 -9.18 23.19 -17.84
C SER A 78 -8.41 21.92 -18.18
N ARG A 79 -7.39 21.58 -17.38
CA ARG A 79 -6.56 20.38 -17.63
C ARG A 79 -7.33 19.08 -17.44
N TYR A 80 -8.25 19.04 -16.48
CA TYR A 80 -9.13 17.89 -16.31
C TYR A 80 -10.10 17.73 -17.50
N GLN A 81 -10.65 18.83 -18.01
CA GLN A 81 -11.49 18.82 -19.21
C GLN A 81 -10.72 18.44 -20.49
N GLN A 82 -9.42 18.71 -20.53
CA GLN A 82 -8.49 18.28 -21.59
C GLN A 82 -8.10 16.79 -21.48
N GLY A 83 -8.56 16.07 -20.44
CA GLY A 83 -8.41 14.63 -20.29
C GLY A 83 -7.29 14.19 -19.35
N GLU A 84 -6.65 15.11 -18.65
CA GLU A 84 -5.66 14.74 -17.63
C GLU A 84 -6.30 14.14 -16.38
N THR A 85 -5.61 13.19 -15.76
CA THR A 85 -6.06 12.59 -14.50
C THR A 85 -5.80 13.54 -13.33
N ALA A 86 -6.64 13.47 -12.28
CA ALA A 86 -6.47 14.32 -11.09
C ALA A 86 -5.10 14.13 -10.41
N ILE A 87 -4.50 12.94 -10.51
CA ILE A 87 -3.15 12.68 -9.98
C ILE A 87 -2.07 13.36 -10.81
N ASN A 88 -2.19 13.39 -12.15
CA ASN A 88 -1.24 14.08 -13.02
C ASN A 88 -1.33 15.60 -12.85
N ILE A 89 -2.54 16.14 -12.69
CA ILE A 89 -2.76 17.56 -12.38
C ILE A 89 -2.13 17.92 -11.03
N ALA A 90 -2.35 17.10 -9.99
CA ALA A 90 -1.77 17.33 -8.67
C ALA A 90 -0.23 17.32 -8.71
N THR A 91 0.37 16.35 -9.40
CA THR A 91 1.83 16.25 -9.54
C THR A 91 2.42 17.44 -10.31
N SER A 92 1.79 17.85 -11.41
CA SER A 92 2.33 18.90 -12.28
C SER A 92 2.12 20.32 -11.76
N LEU A 93 1.07 20.56 -10.95
CA LEU A 93 0.85 21.84 -10.27
C LEU A 93 1.44 21.89 -8.85
N GLU A 94 2.18 20.85 -8.44
CA GLU A 94 2.75 20.69 -7.09
C GLU A 94 1.70 20.86 -5.97
N LEU A 95 0.47 20.39 -6.22
CA LEU A 95 -0.64 20.50 -5.30
C LEU A 95 -0.87 19.21 -4.51
N ASN A 96 -1.36 19.36 -3.28
CA ASN A 96 -1.88 18.23 -2.54
C ASN A 96 -3.06 17.60 -3.30
N TYR A 97 -2.97 16.30 -3.57
CA TYR A 97 -3.95 15.53 -4.34
C TYR A 97 -5.40 15.69 -3.81
N GLN A 98 -5.60 15.75 -2.49
CA GLN A 98 -6.93 15.91 -1.90
C GLN A 98 -7.53 17.30 -2.18
N ARG A 99 -6.70 18.34 -2.34
CA ARG A 99 -7.16 19.69 -2.71
C ARG A 99 -7.62 19.72 -4.16
N VAL A 100 -6.91 19.04 -5.07
CA VAL A 100 -7.33 18.88 -6.47
C VAL A 100 -8.64 18.10 -6.57
N LEU A 101 -8.80 17.00 -5.82
CA LEU A 101 -10.06 16.26 -5.77
C LEU A 101 -11.21 17.10 -5.23
N ARG A 102 -10.98 17.95 -4.23
CA ARG A 102 -12.00 18.88 -3.71
C ARG A 102 -12.42 19.90 -4.76
N ALA A 103 -11.45 20.58 -5.40
CA ALA A 103 -11.70 21.56 -6.45
C ALA A 103 -12.54 20.96 -7.60
N LEU A 104 -12.17 19.77 -8.07
CA LEU A 104 -12.91 19.08 -9.13
C LEU A 104 -14.32 18.64 -8.69
N ARG A 105 -14.54 18.32 -7.41
CA ARG A 105 -15.88 18.01 -6.87
C ARG A 105 -16.75 19.26 -6.73
N GLU A 106 -16.20 20.38 -6.29
CA GLU A 106 -16.90 21.67 -6.19
C GLU A 106 -17.36 22.16 -7.56
N LYS A 107 -16.56 21.90 -8.61
CA LYS A 107 -16.93 22.15 -10.01
C LYS A 107 -17.83 21.08 -10.63
N GLY A 108 -18.20 20.04 -9.88
CA GLY A 108 -19.06 18.95 -10.37
C GLY A 108 -18.42 18.03 -11.42
N LEU A 109 -17.10 18.14 -11.63
CA LEU A 109 -16.33 17.36 -12.60
C LEU A 109 -16.01 15.96 -12.08
N LEU A 110 -15.98 15.78 -10.75
CA LEU A 110 -15.95 14.48 -10.09
C LEU A 110 -17.31 14.20 -9.44
N ARG A 111 -17.89 13.02 -9.73
CA ARG A 111 -19.09 12.57 -9.01
C ARG A 111 -18.76 12.42 -7.53
N GLN A 112 -19.58 13.03 -6.67
CA GLN A 112 -19.59 12.65 -5.25
C GLN A 112 -20.06 11.20 -5.16
N GLU A 113 -19.21 10.31 -4.65
CA GLU A 113 -19.70 9.07 -4.07
C GLU A 113 -20.55 9.45 -2.86
N ARG A 114 -21.88 9.51 -3.06
CA ARG A 114 -22.81 9.45 -1.93
C ARG A 114 -22.49 8.15 -1.19
N ARG A 115 -21.99 8.26 0.04
CA ARG A 115 -22.02 7.17 1.03
C ARG A 115 -23.48 6.76 1.21
N GLY A 116 -23.93 5.84 0.36
CA GLY A 116 -25.28 5.34 0.32
C GLY A 116 -25.52 4.39 1.48
N ARG A 117 -26.21 4.90 2.50
CA ARG A 117 -27.09 4.11 3.38
C ARG A 117 -27.83 3.06 2.53
N ARG A 118 -27.68 1.77 2.87
CA ARG A 118 -28.54 0.72 2.32
C ARG A 118 -29.99 1.07 2.63
N GLY A 119 -30.76 1.41 1.60
CA GLY A 119 -32.18 1.70 1.65
C GLY A 119 -32.83 1.23 0.36
N LYS A 120 -33.90 0.44 0.52
CA LYS A 120 -34.65 -0.31 -0.49
C LYS A 120 -35.15 0.54 -1.67
N GLY A 121 -35.19 -0.10 -2.84
CA GLY A 121 -36.20 0.09 -3.90
C GLY A 121 -36.40 1.48 -4.48
N SER A 122 -35.82 1.75 -5.65
CA SER A 122 -36.48 2.54 -6.69
C SER A 122 -35.87 2.21 -8.05
N GLU A 123 -36.72 1.77 -8.97
CA GLU A 123 -36.41 1.55 -10.38
C GLU A 123 -35.94 2.86 -11.02
N GLN A 124 -34.84 2.81 -11.76
CA GLN A 124 -34.41 3.91 -12.64
C GLN A 124 -35.17 3.82 -13.97
N PRO A 125 -35.58 4.96 -14.57
CA PRO A 125 -36.22 4.96 -15.88
C PRO A 125 -35.20 4.58 -16.96
N THR A 126 -35.55 3.59 -17.78
CA THR A 126 -34.76 3.14 -18.93
C THR A 126 -34.73 4.25 -19.99
N ALA A 127 -33.53 4.69 -20.37
CA ALA A 127 -33.36 5.55 -21.54
C ALA A 127 -33.77 4.75 -22.78
N ALA A 128 -34.76 5.25 -23.54
CA ALA A 128 -35.24 4.61 -24.76
C ALA A 128 -34.07 4.34 -25.72
N GLU A 129 -33.97 3.11 -26.24
CA GLU A 129 -32.94 2.75 -27.21
C GLU A 129 -33.15 3.55 -28.51
N PRO A 130 -32.07 4.04 -29.16
CA PRO A 130 -32.16 4.72 -30.44
C PRO A 130 -32.85 3.81 -31.47
N SER A 131 -33.72 4.38 -32.32
CA SER A 131 -34.40 3.60 -33.36
C SER A 131 -33.39 2.91 -34.30
N GLN A 132 -33.79 1.81 -34.93
CA GLN A 132 -32.95 1.08 -35.88
C GLN A 132 -32.47 1.99 -37.03
N ALA A 133 -33.28 2.95 -37.45
CA ALA A 133 -32.91 3.94 -38.46
C ALA A 133 -31.77 4.86 -38.01
N LEU A 134 -31.83 5.38 -36.79
CA LEU A 134 -30.76 6.20 -36.19
C LEU A 134 -29.46 5.41 -36.00
N THR A 135 -29.57 4.12 -35.70
CA THR A 135 -28.41 3.22 -35.59
C THR A 135 -27.71 3.02 -36.94
N ALA A 136 -28.49 2.79 -38.01
CA ALA A 136 -27.95 2.63 -39.36
C ALA A 136 -27.27 3.91 -39.87
N GLU A 137 -27.90 5.06 -39.64
CA GLU A 137 -27.37 6.37 -40.02
C GLU A 137 -26.01 6.67 -39.35
N VAL A 138 -25.90 6.41 -38.03
CA VAL A 138 -24.63 6.56 -37.29
C VAL A 138 -23.51 5.69 -37.86
N LEU A 139 -23.81 4.44 -38.24
CA LEU A 139 -22.82 3.52 -38.80
C LEU A 139 -22.37 3.94 -40.20
N GLN A 140 -23.28 4.44 -41.03
CA GLN A 140 -22.96 4.94 -42.37
C GLN A 140 -22.05 6.17 -42.30
N LEU A 141 -22.36 7.13 -41.44
CA LEU A 141 -21.53 8.33 -41.26
C LEU A 141 -20.13 7.99 -40.71
N ALA A 142 -20.04 7.00 -39.82
CA ALA A 142 -18.76 6.50 -39.33
C ALA A 142 -17.95 5.78 -40.43
N GLN A 143 -18.59 5.01 -41.30
CA GLN A 143 -17.93 4.40 -42.48
C GLN A 143 -17.42 5.44 -43.48
N GLN A 144 -18.05 6.62 -43.54
CA GLN A 144 -17.58 7.78 -44.31
C GLN A 144 -16.43 8.53 -43.63
N GLY A 145 -15.91 8.04 -42.49
CA GLY A 145 -14.76 8.60 -41.79
C GLY A 145 -15.08 9.76 -40.84
N MET A 146 -16.35 10.02 -40.55
CA MET A 146 -16.75 11.08 -39.62
C MET A 146 -16.45 10.69 -38.17
N SER A 147 -15.90 11.63 -37.39
CA SER A 147 -15.67 11.45 -35.96
C SER A 147 -17.00 11.47 -35.18
N PRO A 148 -17.05 10.88 -33.96
CA PRO A 148 -18.26 10.90 -33.12
C PRO A 148 -18.81 12.31 -32.82
N VAL A 149 -17.94 13.32 -32.81
CA VAL A 149 -18.34 14.73 -32.64
C VAL A 149 -19.03 15.27 -33.90
N GLN A 150 -18.53 14.92 -35.09
CA GLN A 150 -19.16 15.30 -36.36
C GLN A 150 -20.50 14.59 -36.56
N ILE A 151 -20.60 13.31 -36.18
CA ILE A 151 -21.86 12.53 -36.22
C ILE A 151 -22.90 13.09 -35.24
N ALA A 152 -22.48 13.56 -34.06
CA ALA A 152 -23.38 14.20 -33.10
C ALA A 152 -24.00 15.48 -33.66
N ARG A 153 -23.24 16.25 -34.45
CA ARG A 153 -23.72 17.48 -35.09
C ARG A 153 -24.71 17.20 -36.23
N SER A 154 -24.56 16.08 -36.95
CA SER A 154 -25.48 15.73 -38.05
C SER A 154 -26.75 15.03 -37.59
N THR A 155 -26.66 14.18 -36.56
CA THR A 155 -27.78 13.34 -36.09
C THR A 155 -28.52 13.89 -34.87
N GLY A 156 -27.94 14.87 -34.17
CA GLY A 156 -28.46 15.39 -32.89
C GLY A 156 -28.33 14.43 -31.71
N LEU A 157 -27.70 13.26 -31.90
CA LEU A 157 -27.49 12.27 -30.84
C LEU A 157 -26.39 12.71 -29.87
N LYS A 158 -26.51 12.30 -28.60
CA LYS A 158 -25.44 12.49 -27.63
C LYS A 158 -24.25 11.59 -27.98
N ILE A 159 -23.02 12.11 -27.82
CA ILE A 159 -21.77 11.39 -28.10
C ILE A 159 -21.72 10.00 -27.42
N ARG A 160 -22.27 9.87 -26.20
CA ARG A 160 -22.36 8.56 -25.51
C ARG A 160 -23.23 7.54 -26.24
N GLN A 161 -24.33 7.98 -26.86
CA GLN A 161 -25.21 7.10 -27.65
C GLN A 161 -24.50 6.65 -28.92
N ILE A 162 -23.80 7.57 -29.60
CA ILE A 162 -22.98 7.28 -30.78
C ILE A 162 -21.86 6.28 -30.45
N ASN A 163 -21.09 6.54 -29.38
CA ASN A 163 -20.03 5.62 -28.95
C ASN A 163 -20.57 4.24 -28.60
N THR A 164 -21.77 4.16 -28.00
CA THR A 164 -22.42 2.90 -27.69
C THR A 164 -22.81 2.13 -28.95
N ILE A 165 -23.35 2.81 -29.98
CA ILE A 165 -23.68 2.22 -31.29
C ILE A 165 -22.40 1.70 -31.97
N LEU A 166 -21.35 2.52 -32.05
CA LEU A 166 -20.08 2.16 -32.69
C LEU A 166 -19.40 0.99 -31.99
N GLN A 167 -19.40 0.97 -30.66
CA GLN A 167 -18.83 -0.13 -29.86
C GLN A 167 -19.62 -1.43 -29.98
N ARG A 168 -20.95 -1.37 -30.15
CA ARG A 168 -21.80 -2.55 -30.37
C ARG A 168 -21.53 -3.15 -31.76
N SER A 169 -21.39 -2.33 -32.80
CA SER A 169 -21.16 -2.78 -34.17
C SER A 169 -19.72 -3.25 -34.44
N ALA A 170 -18.74 -2.76 -33.68
CA ALA A 170 -17.34 -3.19 -33.76
C ALA A 170 -17.08 -4.56 -33.10
N ARG A 171 -18.08 -5.19 -32.46
CA ARG A 171 -17.93 -6.53 -31.89
C ARG A 171 -17.97 -7.58 -33.00
N VAL A 172 -16.80 -8.05 -33.40
CA VAL A 172 -16.63 -9.39 -34.01
C VAL A 172 -17.26 -10.41 -33.06
N PRO A 173 -18.05 -11.40 -33.54
CA PRO A 173 -18.54 -12.47 -32.68
C PRO A 173 -17.34 -13.26 -32.16
N VAL A 174 -16.95 -13.00 -30.92
CA VAL A 174 -16.02 -13.87 -30.19
C VAL A 174 -16.83 -15.11 -29.85
N ALA A 175 -16.40 -16.28 -30.34
CA ALA A 175 -16.94 -17.57 -29.91
C ALA A 175 -17.07 -17.57 -28.38
N PRO A 176 -18.14 -18.15 -27.79
CA PRO A 176 -18.33 -18.12 -26.35
C PRO A 176 -17.05 -18.60 -25.69
N ALA A 177 -16.46 -17.75 -24.84
CA ALA A 177 -15.26 -18.12 -24.09
C ALA A 177 -15.54 -19.48 -23.46
N PRO A 178 -14.62 -20.47 -23.56
CA PRO A 178 -14.81 -21.74 -22.88
C PRO A 178 -15.17 -21.41 -21.44
N SER A 179 -16.28 -21.96 -20.96
CA SER A 179 -16.78 -21.73 -19.62
C SER A 179 -15.59 -21.79 -18.67
N ARG A 180 -15.25 -20.66 -18.03
CA ARG A 180 -14.16 -20.60 -17.04
C ARG A 180 -14.37 -21.82 -16.15
N PRO A 181 -13.44 -22.79 -16.08
CA PRO A 181 -13.68 -23.99 -15.31
C PRO A 181 -14.08 -23.50 -13.93
N GLN A 182 -15.29 -23.86 -13.50
CA GLN A 182 -15.73 -23.53 -12.15
C GLN A 182 -14.63 -24.10 -11.27
N ARG A 183 -13.84 -23.21 -10.65
CA ARG A 183 -12.89 -23.63 -9.62
C ARG A 183 -13.77 -24.15 -8.51
N VAL A 184 -14.00 -25.46 -8.52
CA VAL A 184 -14.57 -26.18 -7.40
C VAL A 184 -13.74 -25.73 -6.21
N PRO A 185 -14.34 -25.10 -5.18
CA PRO A 185 -13.62 -24.83 -3.95
C PRO A 185 -13.05 -26.17 -3.51
N ARG A 186 -11.72 -26.33 -3.56
CA ARG A 186 -11.10 -27.51 -2.97
C ARG A 186 -11.29 -27.35 -1.46
N HIS A 187 -12.40 -27.87 -0.94
CA HIS A 187 -12.58 -28.02 0.50
C HIS A 187 -11.34 -28.76 1.03
N GLY A 188 -10.67 -28.18 2.03
CA GLY A 188 -9.37 -28.66 2.54
C GLY A 188 -8.12 -27.99 1.95
N ALA A 189 -8.21 -27.14 0.91
CA ALA A 189 -7.05 -26.42 0.41
C ALA A 189 -6.61 -25.31 1.38
N THR A 190 -5.34 -25.38 1.79
CA THR A 190 -4.65 -24.45 2.70
C THR A 190 -4.05 -23.25 1.97
N SER A 191 -4.18 -23.18 0.64
CA SER A 191 -3.67 -22.14 -0.27
C SER A 191 -4.52 -22.07 -1.55
N TRP A 192 -4.50 -20.93 -2.26
CA TRP A 192 -5.09 -20.77 -3.60
C TRP A 192 -4.23 -21.36 -4.73
N LEU A 193 -2.99 -21.73 -4.42
CA LEU A 193 -2.08 -22.46 -5.29
C LEU A 193 -2.12 -23.97 -5.00
N ARG A 194 -1.47 -24.77 -5.86
CA ARG A 194 -1.22 -26.19 -5.58
C ARG A 194 -0.37 -26.31 -4.32
N VAL A 195 -0.75 -27.23 -3.45
CA VAL A 195 0.05 -27.67 -2.30
C VAL A 195 0.57 -29.07 -2.64
N PRO A 196 1.90 -29.29 -2.72
CA PRO A 196 2.46 -30.60 -3.00
C PRO A 196 2.10 -31.62 -1.91
N GLN A 197 1.95 -32.88 -2.31
CA GLN A 197 1.80 -33.98 -1.36
C GLN A 197 3.18 -34.35 -0.76
N PRO A 198 3.25 -34.88 0.47
CA PRO A 198 4.53 -35.23 1.11
C PRO A 198 5.44 -36.11 0.26
N GLU A 199 4.87 -37.06 -0.49
CA GLU A 199 5.59 -38.01 -1.32
C GLU A 199 6.24 -37.37 -2.55
N GLU A 200 5.78 -36.16 -2.93
CA GLU A 200 6.34 -35.37 -4.04
C GLU A 200 7.55 -34.53 -3.59
N LEU A 201 7.82 -34.45 -2.28
CA LEU A 201 8.79 -33.53 -1.71
C LEU A 201 10.15 -34.20 -1.50
N PRO A 202 11.27 -33.43 -1.57
CA PRO A 202 12.58 -33.94 -1.21
C PRO A 202 12.62 -34.47 0.24
N GLU A 203 13.46 -35.47 0.50
CA GLU A 203 13.61 -36.14 1.80
C GLU A 203 13.84 -35.15 2.96
N GLN A 204 14.60 -34.07 2.72
CA GLN A 204 14.85 -33.04 3.72
C GLN A 204 13.57 -32.32 4.18
N VAL A 205 12.63 -32.08 3.26
CA VAL A 205 11.34 -31.46 3.60
C VAL A 205 10.41 -32.46 4.28
N GLN A 206 10.41 -33.72 3.86
CA GLN A 206 9.67 -34.78 4.55
C GLN A 206 10.17 -34.95 6.00
N THR A 207 11.48 -34.91 6.19
CA THR A 207 12.11 -34.94 7.52
C THR A 207 11.68 -33.73 8.37
N LEU A 208 11.61 -32.54 7.77
CA LEU A 208 11.09 -31.35 8.45
C LEU A 208 9.63 -31.53 8.88
N PHE A 209 8.78 -32.12 8.03
CA PHE A 209 7.38 -32.42 8.39
C PHE A 209 7.32 -33.38 9.58
N GLY A 210 8.12 -34.45 9.56
CA GLY A 210 8.20 -35.41 10.67
C GLY A 210 8.53 -34.73 12.00
N LYS A 211 9.49 -33.80 12.02
CA LYS A 211 9.84 -33.02 13.22
C LYS A 211 8.69 -32.16 13.74
N PHE A 212 7.82 -31.64 12.89
CA PHE A 212 6.65 -30.89 13.32
C PHE A 212 5.58 -31.79 13.94
N VAL A 213 5.32 -32.95 13.31
CA VAL A 213 4.37 -33.94 13.86
C VAL A 213 4.84 -34.40 15.24
N GLU A 214 6.12 -34.72 15.40
CA GLU A 214 6.69 -35.15 16.68
C GLU A 214 6.55 -34.10 17.78
N LYS A 215 6.80 -32.82 17.46
CA LYS A 215 6.79 -31.74 18.45
C LYS A 215 5.43 -31.14 18.75
N THR A 216 4.56 -31.06 17.75
CA THR A 216 3.31 -30.27 17.82
C THR A 216 2.06 -31.05 17.46
N GLY A 217 2.19 -32.31 17.01
CA GLY A 217 1.06 -33.17 16.63
C GLY A 217 0.49 -32.89 15.24
N PHE A 218 0.91 -31.81 14.57
CA PHE A 218 0.51 -31.46 13.22
C PHE A 218 1.64 -30.71 12.50
N VAL A 219 1.53 -30.59 11.17
CA VAL A 219 2.43 -29.75 10.37
C VAL A 219 1.75 -28.39 10.14
N PRO A 220 2.39 -27.26 10.49
CA PRO A 220 1.84 -25.96 10.20
C PRO A 220 1.62 -25.76 8.69
N ASN A 221 0.44 -25.26 8.31
CA ASN A 221 0.04 -25.10 6.91
C ASN A 221 0.98 -24.19 6.11
N VAL A 222 1.68 -23.25 6.74
CA VAL A 222 2.74 -22.44 6.10
C VAL A 222 3.86 -23.31 5.53
N ILE A 223 4.23 -24.38 6.22
CA ILE A 223 5.27 -25.32 5.78
C ILE A 223 4.79 -26.07 4.54
N HIS A 224 3.54 -26.56 4.55
CA HIS A 224 2.91 -27.15 3.36
C HIS A 224 2.85 -26.17 2.18
N ASN A 225 2.45 -24.92 2.44
CA ASN A 225 2.25 -23.92 1.40
C ASN A 225 3.57 -23.46 0.76
N PHE A 226 4.63 -23.28 1.56
CA PHE A 226 5.97 -22.96 1.05
C PHE A 226 6.63 -24.15 0.35
N ALA A 227 6.25 -25.39 0.69
CA ALA A 227 6.82 -26.59 0.08
C ALA A 227 6.61 -26.70 -1.44
N LEU A 228 5.74 -25.85 -2.02
CA LEU A 228 5.67 -25.68 -3.48
C LEU A 228 7.03 -25.35 -4.11
N LEU A 229 7.88 -24.61 -3.38
CA LEU A 229 9.29 -24.38 -3.70
C LEU A 229 10.15 -24.87 -2.54
N PRO A 230 10.53 -26.17 -2.50
CA PRO A 230 11.22 -26.80 -1.37
C PRO A 230 12.48 -26.06 -0.92
N GLU A 231 13.27 -25.62 -1.89
CA GLU A 231 14.50 -24.86 -1.66
C GLU A 231 14.27 -23.49 -1.02
N HIS A 232 13.15 -22.85 -1.33
CA HIS A 232 12.76 -21.59 -0.72
C HIS A 232 12.24 -21.83 0.70
N LEU A 233 11.43 -22.88 0.90
CA LEU A 233 10.97 -23.31 2.23
C LEU A 233 12.15 -23.50 3.18
N LEU A 234 13.14 -24.31 2.80
CA LEU A 234 14.23 -24.67 3.71
C LEU A 234 15.08 -23.45 4.12
N ARG A 235 15.35 -22.53 3.18
CA ARG A 235 16.11 -21.31 3.47
C ARG A 235 15.31 -20.31 4.31
N TRP A 236 14.06 -20.06 3.92
CA TRP A 236 13.17 -19.18 4.66
C TRP A 236 12.93 -19.71 6.07
N PHE A 237 12.59 -20.99 6.21
CA PHE A 237 12.30 -21.60 7.50
C PHE A 237 13.54 -21.65 8.39
N GLY A 238 14.71 -21.96 7.84
CA GLY A 238 15.96 -21.93 8.61
C GLY A 238 16.24 -20.56 9.22
N TYR A 239 16.07 -19.48 8.45
CA TYR A 239 16.24 -18.13 8.98
C TYR A 239 15.11 -17.72 9.92
N TYR A 240 13.85 -18.04 9.60
CA TYR A 240 12.69 -17.77 10.46
C TYR A 240 12.82 -18.47 11.82
N ASP A 241 13.20 -19.75 11.84
CA ASP A 241 13.34 -20.54 13.06
C ASP A 241 14.47 -19.99 13.94
N TYR A 242 15.62 -19.65 13.33
CA TYR A 242 16.72 -18.97 14.03
C TYR A 242 16.26 -17.64 14.63
N LEU A 243 15.67 -16.77 13.82
CA LEU A 243 15.23 -15.45 14.26
C LEU A 243 14.17 -15.53 15.38
N MET A 244 13.22 -16.46 15.29
CA MET A 244 12.09 -16.52 16.24
C MET A 244 12.35 -17.37 17.48
N ARG A 245 13.23 -18.38 17.42
CA ARG A 245 13.40 -19.37 18.50
C ARG A 245 14.77 -19.43 19.14
N SER A 246 15.84 -19.04 18.45
CA SER A 246 17.18 -19.06 19.04
C SER A 246 17.35 -17.98 20.10
N GLU A 247 18.33 -18.16 20.99
CA GLU A 247 18.77 -17.07 21.87
C GLU A 247 19.21 -15.86 21.02
N GLY A 248 18.93 -14.67 21.53
CA GLY A 248 19.29 -13.42 20.88
C GLY A 248 19.05 -12.24 21.82
N HIS A 249 18.93 -11.05 21.25
CA HIS A 249 18.86 -9.80 22.00
C HIS A 249 17.43 -9.43 22.42
N LEU A 250 16.42 -10.04 21.78
CA LEU A 250 15.03 -9.99 22.20
C LEU A 250 14.59 -11.33 22.79
N SER A 251 13.72 -11.26 23.80
CA SER A 251 13.01 -12.42 24.30
C SER A 251 12.04 -12.97 23.25
N ARG A 252 11.75 -14.28 23.32
CA ARG A 252 10.73 -14.91 22.46
C ARG A 252 9.38 -14.21 22.56
N ARG A 253 9.00 -13.78 23.77
CA ARG A 253 7.79 -12.98 24.01
C ARG A 253 7.79 -11.69 23.19
N GLU A 254 8.85 -10.89 23.24
CA GLU A 254 8.95 -9.64 22.48
C GLU A 254 8.84 -9.88 20.97
N ARG A 255 9.50 -10.91 20.44
CA ARG A 255 9.43 -11.27 19.01
C ARG A 255 8.02 -11.66 18.58
N GLU A 256 7.31 -12.44 19.39
CA GLU A 256 5.92 -12.84 19.13
C GLU A 256 4.95 -11.65 19.26
N MET A 257 5.17 -10.72 20.20
CA MET A 257 4.37 -9.50 20.29
C MET A 257 4.53 -8.63 19.03
N ILE A 258 5.76 -8.48 18.52
CA ILE A 258 6.02 -7.79 17.23
C ILE A 258 5.25 -8.50 16.11
N ALA A 259 5.33 -9.83 16.04
CA ALA A 259 4.62 -10.64 15.05
C ALA A 259 3.11 -10.36 15.05
N VAL A 260 2.49 -10.35 16.23
CA VAL A 260 1.05 -10.11 16.41
C VAL A 260 0.67 -8.68 15.99
N VAL A 261 1.42 -7.66 16.41
CA VAL A 261 1.09 -6.25 16.07
C VAL A 261 1.25 -5.97 14.59
N VAL A 262 2.34 -6.43 13.97
CA VAL A 262 2.56 -6.28 12.52
C VAL A 262 1.46 -7.02 11.74
N SER A 263 1.13 -8.24 12.16
CA SER A 263 0.10 -9.05 11.50
C SER A 263 -1.31 -8.50 11.70
N SER A 264 -1.60 -7.86 12.82
CA SER A 264 -2.86 -7.15 13.06
C SER A 264 -2.99 -5.97 12.09
N HIS A 265 -1.95 -5.14 11.98
CA HIS A 265 -1.95 -4.02 11.05
C HIS A 265 -2.14 -4.47 9.60
N ASN A 266 -1.44 -5.53 9.20
CA ASN A 266 -1.52 -6.11 7.85
C ASN A 266 -2.77 -6.98 7.61
N GLN A 267 -3.63 -7.16 8.62
CA GLN A 267 -4.83 -7.99 8.58
C GLN A 267 -4.56 -9.42 8.08
N CYS A 268 -3.49 -10.05 8.58
CA CYS A 268 -3.08 -11.38 8.16
C CYS A 268 -3.68 -12.47 9.06
N GLU A 269 -4.75 -13.12 8.60
CA GLU A 269 -5.44 -14.19 9.35
C GLU A 269 -4.48 -15.31 9.79
N TYR A 270 -3.67 -15.83 8.86
CA TYR A 270 -2.75 -16.94 9.14
C TYR A 270 -1.85 -16.61 10.32
N CYS A 271 -1.13 -15.49 10.21
CA CYS A 271 -0.13 -15.11 11.21
C CYS A 271 -0.79 -14.70 12.52
N LEU A 272 -1.98 -14.07 12.48
CA LEU A 272 -2.72 -13.77 13.70
C LEU A 272 -3.14 -15.04 14.45
N ALA A 273 -3.62 -16.07 13.76
CA ALA A 273 -3.98 -17.32 14.41
C ALA A 273 -2.77 -18.00 15.05
N SER A 274 -1.68 -18.20 14.29
CA SER A 274 -0.52 -18.94 14.78
C SER A 274 0.27 -18.20 15.86
N HIS A 275 0.60 -16.93 15.64
CA HIS A 275 1.44 -16.16 16.57
C HIS A 275 0.71 -15.77 17.84
N SER A 276 -0.63 -15.63 17.79
CA SER A 276 -1.40 -15.48 19.02
C SER A 276 -1.35 -16.75 19.85
N ALA A 277 -1.43 -17.94 19.25
CA ALA A 277 -1.32 -19.21 19.98
C ALA A 277 0.04 -19.34 20.67
N TYR A 278 1.13 -19.05 19.97
CA TYR A 278 2.48 -19.08 20.55
C TYR A 278 2.69 -18.02 21.62
N LEU A 279 2.12 -16.82 21.44
CA LEU A 279 2.21 -15.79 22.46
C LEU A 279 1.46 -16.20 23.74
N ARG A 280 0.26 -16.79 23.63
CA ARG A 280 -0.47 -17.32 24.80
C ARG A 280 0.34 -18.39 25.54
N ASP A 281 0.92 -19.34 24.81
CA ASP A 281 1.78 -20.40 25.36
C ASP A 281 2.96 -19.80 26.14
N LEU A 282 3.67 -18.85 25.53
CA LEU A 282 4.86 -18.23 26.13
C LEU A 282 4.56 -17.39 27.38
N THR A 283 3.37 -16.81 27.46
CA THR A 283 3.04 -15.85 28.52
C THR A 283 2.11 -16.40 29.58
N GLY A 284 1.45 -17.54 29.33
CA GLY A 284 0.34 -18.01 30.15
C GLY A 284 -0.85 -17.04 30.18
N ASP A 285 -0.88 -16.06 29.27
CA ASP A 285 -1.89 -15.01 29.24
C ASP A 285 -2.77 -15.20 27.99
N PRO A 286 -3.98 -15.75 28.14
CA PRO A 286 -4.86 -15.99 27.01
C PRO A 286 -5.44 -14.71 26.40
N VAL A 287 -5.38 -13.59 27.10
CA VAL A 287 -6.04 -12.32 26.74
C VAL A 287 -5.07 -11.36 26.03
N LEU A 288 -3.78 -11.37 26.40
CA LEU A 288 -2.79 -10.44 25.86
C LEU A 288 -2.80 -10.34 24.32
N PRO A 289 -2.75 -11.44 23.54
CA PRO A 289 -2.74 -11.32 22.08
C PRO A 289 -4.01 -10.68 21.53
N ASP A 290 -5.18 -10.97 22.10
CA ASP A 290 -6.45 -10.40 21.65
C ASP A 290 -6.49 -8.88 21.89
N VAL A 291 -5.89 -8.41 23.00
CA VAL A 291 -5.70 -6.96 23.26
C VAL A 291 -4.71 -6.35 22.27
N LEU A 292 -3.59 -7.02 21.98
CA LEU A 292 -2.60 -6.55 21.00
C LEU A 292 -3.22 -6.42 19.60
N ILE A 293 -4.02 -7.41 19.19
CA ILE A 293 -4.75 -7.41 17.92
C ILE A 293 -5.70 -6.22 17.86
N ALA A 294 -6.55 -6.03 18.87
CA ALA A 294 -7.56 -5.00 18.85
C ALA A 294 -6.95 -3.59 18.93
N ASN A 295 -6.04 -3.39 19.88
CA ASN A 295 -5.30 -2.15 20.05
C ASN A 295 -4.14 -2.37 21.04
N TYR A 296 -2.94 -2.67 20.53
CA TYR A 296 -1.77 -2.86 21.40
C TYR A 296 -1.50 -1.71 22.36
N ARG A 297 -1.91 -0.46 22.07
CA ARG A 297 -1.77 0.71 22.97
C ARG A 297 -2.56 0.60 24.27
N ARG A 298 -3.53 -0.32 24.33
CA ARG A 298 -4.34 -0.63 25.52
C ARG A 298 -3.76 -1.78 26.35
N ALA A 299 -2.77 -2.50 25.84
CA ALA A 299 -2.14 -3.60 26.55
C ALA A 299 -1.33 -3.10 27.75
N GLU A 300 -1.45 -3.79 28.88
CA GLU A 300 -0.64 -3.60 30.08
C GLU A 300 0.72 -4.28 29.88
N ILE A 301 1.65 -3.53 29.28
CA ILE A 301 2.98 -4.02 28.90
C ILE A 301 4.04 -3.02 29.36
N SER A 302 5.27 -3.48 29.48
CA SER A 302 6.40 -2.65 29.90
C SER A 302 6.67 -1.51 28.90
N PRO A 303 7.30 -0.41 29.34
CA PRO A 303 7.76 0.65 28.44
C PRO A 303 8.68 0.14 27.32
N ARG A 304 9.48 -0.89 27.61
CA ARG A 304 10.34 -1.57 26.63
C ARG A 304 9.53 -2.24 25.53
N GLU A 305 8.57 -3.08 25.89
CA GLU A 305 7.67 -3.72 24.92
C GLU A 305 6.88 -2.67 24.13
N ARG A 306 6.38 -1.61 24.79
CA ARG A 306 5.69 -0.51 24.11
C ARG A 306 6.55 0.12 23.01
N ALA A 307 7.79 0.48 23.32
CA ALA A 307 8.71 1.10 22.36
C ALA A 307 9.01 0.16 21.17
N LEU A 308 9.23 -1.13 21.42
CA LEU A 308 9.42 -2.13 20.37
C LEU A 308 8.22 -2.22 19.41
N LEU A 309 7.00 -2.21 19.95
CA LEU A 309 5.78 -2.32 19.15
C LEU A 309 5.49 -1.04 18.36
N ASP A 310 5.78 0.14 18.93
CA ASP A 310 5.68 1.41 18.22
C ASP A 310 6.66 1.47 17.04
N PHE A 311 7.91 1.03 17.26
CA PHE A 311 8.93 0.93 16.21
C PHE A 311 8.53 -0.07 15.11
N ALA A 312 8.10 -1.28 15.48
CA ALA A 312 7.66 -2.29 14.51
C ALA A 312 6.45 -1.82 13.68
N LEU A 313 5.52 -1.09 14.30
CA LEU A 313 4.39 -0.50 13.59
C LEU A 313 4.85 0.60 12.62
N LYS A 314 5.83 1.44 13.01
CA LYS A 314 6.38 2.47 12.11
C LYS A 314 7.09 1.85 10.91
N ILE A 315 7.91 0.80 11.10
CA ILE A 315 8.49 0.01 9.99
C ILE A 315 7.40 -0.48 9.03
N THR A 316 6.29 -0.95 9.59
CA THR A 316 5.19 -1.53 8.81
C THR A 316 4.42 -0.47 8.01
N THR A 317 4.26 0.74 8.56
CA THR A 317 3.36 1.77 8.02
C THR A 317 4.04 2.88 7.27
N ASP A 318 5.27 3.25 7.64
CA ASP A 318 5.94 4.45 7.13
C ASP A 318 7.48 4.30 7.15
N SER A 319 8.00 3.11 6.79
CA SER A 319 9.46 2.88 6.74
C SER A 319 10.27 3.87 5.89
N PRO A 320 9.75 4.47 4.79
CA PRO A 320 10.49 5.49 4.04
C PRO A 320 10.71 6.80 4.80
N ARG A 321 9.99 7.02 5.92
CA ARG A 321 10.13 8.18 6.81
C ARG A 321 10.77 7.84 8.15
N MET A 322 11.48 6.72 8.21
CA MET A 322 12.35 6.43 9.35
C MET A 322 13.53 7.40 9.35
N GLU A 323 13.82 7.95 10.52
CA GLU A 323 14.94 8.84 10.80
C GLU A 323 15.71 8.30 12.01
N GLU A 324 16.95 8.77 12.21
CA GLU A 324 17.78 8.32 13.34
C GLU A 324 17.10 8.56 14.70
N THR A 325 16.34 9.65 14.82
CA THR A 325 15.60 10.01 16.03
C THR A 325 14.50 9.00 16.41
N ASP A 326 14.07 8.14 15.49
CA ASP A 326 13.13 7.06 15.81
C ASP A 326 13.76 5.94 16.65
N LEU A 327 15.09 5.88 16.70
CA LEU A 327 15.82 4.88 17.49
C LEU A 327 16.03 5.33 18.94
N GLU A 328 15.96 6.64 19.22
CA GLU A 328 16.18 7.18 20.56
C GLU A 328 15.19 6.65 21.61
N PRO A 329 13.87 6.53 21.33
CA PRO A 329 12.95 5.90 22.28
C PRO A 329 13.35 4.46 22.65
N LEU A 330 13.90 3.69 21.70
CA LEU A 330 14.35 2.31 21.94
C LEU A 330 15.61 2.30 22.82
N ARG A 331 16.57 3.18 22.52
CA ARG A 331 17.79 3.33 23.34
C ARG A 331 17.46 3.76 24.76
N SER A 332 16.49 4.66 24.93
CA SER A 332 16.07 5.16 26.25
C SER A 332 15.50 4.07 27.18
N VAL A 333 14.97 2.98 26.62
CA VAL A 333 14.49 1.79 27.37
C VAL A 333 15.54 0.67 27.45
N GLY A 334 16.81 0.99 27.14
CA GLY A 334 17.94 0.07 27.29
C GLY A 334 18.06 -0.99 26.20
N LEU A 335 17.51 -0.76 25.00
CA LEU A 335 17.79 -1.63 23.85
C LEU A 335 19.17 -1.30 23.27
N SER A 336 19.98 -2.34 23.04
CA SER A 336 21.23 -2.21 22.28
C SER A 336 20.95 -2.10 20.78
N ASP A 337 21.94 -1.67 20.00
CA ASP A 337 21.80 -1.59 18.54
C ASP A 337 21.50 -2.97 17.92
N GLU A 338 22.06 -4.06 18.48
CA GLU A 338 21.74 -5.43 18.05
C GLU A 338 20.29 -5.80 18.33
N ALA A 339 19.74 -5.40 19.49
CA ALA A 339 18.34 -5.62 19.83
C ALA A 339 17.39 -4.84 18.89
N ILE A 340 17.76 -3.61 18.54
CA ILE A 340 17.02 -2.79 17.58
C ILE A 340 17.06 -3.42 16.18
N PHE A 341 18.23 -3.90 15.75
CA PHE A 341 18.39 -4.58 14.48
C PHE A 341 17.59 -5.90 14.42
N GLU A 342 17.59 -6.68 15.50
CA GLU A 342 16.77 -7.88 15.63
C GLU A 342 15.27 -7.56 15.57
N ALA A 343 14.80 -6.50 16.26
CA ALA A 343 13.41 -6.04 16.19
C ALA A 343 12.99 -5.67 14.76
N ALA A 344 13.87 -4.97 14.03
CA ALA A 344 13.63 -4.60 12.64
C ALA A 344 13.55 -5.84 11.72
N GLN A 345 14.42 -6.83 11.92
CA GLN A 345 14.38 -8.10 11.19
C GLN A 345 13.06 -8.86 11.45
N VAL A 346 12.60 -8.92 12.69
CA VAL A 346 11.31 -9.55 13.04
C VAL A 346 10.16 -8.82 12.34
N ALA A 347 10.10 -7.49 12.45
CA ALA A 347 9.06 -6.70 11.79
C ALA A 347 9.07 -6.88 10.26
N ALA A 348 10.25 -6.91 9.63
CA ALA A 348 10.41 -7.15 8.20
C ALA A 348 9.98 -8.56 7.79
N MET A 349 10.34 -9.59 8.57
CA MET A 349 9.95 -10.98 8.35
C MET A 349 8.43 -11.15 8.34
N PHE A 350 7.72 -10.50 9.27
CA PHE A 350 6.26 -10.53 9.30
C PHE A 350 5.64 -9.71 8.18
N ASN A 351 6.23 -8.57 7.81
CA ASN A 351 5.82 -7.86 6.61
C ASN A 351 5.93 -8.72 5.33
N PHE A 352 7.00 -9.51 5.19
CA PHE A 352 7.16 -10.47 4.09
C PHE A 352 6.12 -11.60 4.16
N THR A 353 6.03 -12.28 5.30
CA THR A 353 5.19 -13.47 5.47
C THR A 353 3.70 -13.13 5.39
N ASN A 354 3.27 -12.01 5.97
CA ASN A 354 1.89 -11.52 5.88
C ASN A 354 1.47 -11.27 4.43
N ARG A 355 2.35 -10.65 3.62
CA ARG A 355 2.07 -10.38 2.21
C ARG A 355 1.87 -11.68 1.42
N LEU A 356 2.70 -12.68 1.64
CA LEU A 356 2.54 -13.98 0.99
C LEU A 356 1.27 -14.70 1.44
N ALA A 357 1.02 -14.75 2.75
CA ALA A 357 -0.17 -15.41 3.29
C ALA A 357 -1.46 -14.81 2.74
N ASN A 358 -1.56 -13.47 2.73
CA ASN A 358 -2.73 -12.76 2.21
C ASN A 358 -2.84 -12.89 0.69
N ALA A 359 -1.74 -12.77 -0.06
CA ALA A 359 -1.76 -12.83 -1.52
C ALA A 359 -2.12 -14.22 -2.07
N LEU A 360 -1.83 -15.27 -1.30
CA LEU A 360 -1.98 -16.66 -1.73
C LEU A 360 -3.11 -17.39 -0.98
N GLY A 361 -3.86 -16.70 -0.14
CA GLY A 361 -4.98 -17.25 0.61
C GLY A 361 -4.59 -18.39 1.53
N TRP A 362 -3.49 -18.22 2.27
CA TRP A 362 -3.02 -19.22 3.21
C TRP A 362 -3.96 -19.33 4.40
N LYS A 363 -4.37 -20.55 4.73
CA LYS A 363 -5.23 -20.83 5.88
C LYS A 363 -4.44 -21.38 7.05
N PRO A 364 -4.58 -20.83 8.26
CA PRO A 364 -3.97 -21.41 9.45
C PRO A 364 -4.61 -22.76 9.78
N ASN A 365 -3.89 -23.56 10.56
CA ASN A 365 -4.42 -24.77 11.18
C ASN A 365 -5.55 -24.42 12.15
N ALA A 366 -6.58 -25.26 12.23
CA ALA A 366 -7.74 -25.01 13.09
C ALA A 366 -7.36 -25.02 14.58
N GLU A 367 -6.33 -25.80 14.91
CA GLU A 367 -5.78 -26.01 16.24
C GLU A 367 -5.32 -24.68 16.87
N TYR A 368 -4.69 -23.79 16.09
CA TYR A 368 -4.21 -22.49 16.57
C TYR A 368 -5.31 -21.62 17.17
N TYR A 369 -6.54 -21.75 16.68
CA TYR A 369 -7.66 -20.95 17.19
C TYR A 369 -8.08 -21.38 18.60
N ALA A 370 -7.81 -22.60 19.03
CA ALA A 370 -8.23 -23.13 20.35
C ALA A 370 -7.08 -23.22 21.37
N MET A 371 -5.84 -23.31 20.89
CA MET A 371 -4.65 -23.48 21.74
C MET A 371 -4.49 -22.39 22.81
N HIS A 372 -4.19 -22.82 24.05
CA HIS A 372 -3.83 -21.96 25.19
C HIS A 372 -4.82 -20.84 25.51
N ARG A 373 -6.14 -21.06 25.32
CA ARG A 373 -7.18 -20.05 25.60
C ARG A 373 -7.71 -20.05 27.03
N ALA A 374 -7.43 -21.07 27.81
CA ALA A 374 -7.76 -21.12 29.23
C ALA A 374 -6.55 -20.66 30.06
N TYR A 375 -6.81 -20.04 31.20
CA TYR A 375 -5.80 -19.94 32.25
C TYR A 375 -5.56 -21.36 32.79
N GLU A 376 -4.29 -21.76 32.87
CA GLU A 376 -3.88 -23.03 33.49
C GLU A 376 -3.89 -22.94 35.02
#